data_AF-A0A5D2A8G6-F1
#
_entry.id   AF-A0A5D2A8G6-F1
#
_cell.length_a   1.000
_cell.length_b   1.000
_cell.length_c   1.000
_cell.angle_alpha   90.00
_cell.angle_beta   90.00
_cell.angle_gamma   90.00
#
_symmetry.space_group_name_H-M   'P 1'
#
loop_
_entity.id
_entity.type
_entity.pdbx_description
1 polymer ?
#
loop_
_entity_poly.entity_id
_entity_poly.type
_entity_poly.pdbx_seq_one_letter_code
_entity_poly.pdbx_strand_id
1 'polypeptide(L)'
;METTRSLLLILVSFLAFSSSHVTADFTYSSRLIHRFSDKAKLLRVLRNDGGVRWPEMKNLEYYELLVNSDFQRQKMKLGTKYNLVFPSQGSKTTSFGNDFGWLHYTWIDIGTPNVSFLVALDVGSDLLWVPCDCVQCAPLSASYYSSLDRDLSEYRPSGSSSSRHVPCSHQLCESSLNCKSSKQQCPYTIDYYTENTSSSGLLVEDTLHLASVDDHKLNTSVQASVIIGCGMKQSGGYLDGVAPDGLMGLGPGEISVPSVLAKAGLIRNSFSMCFDDEDSGRIYFGDKGPPTQESTHFLPSDGKYETYIVGVEACCIGNSCLKQMGFSAVVDSGTSFTFLPNEVYERIAKEFDRQINATITSYPGYPWKYCYKSSSEELPKVPHLKLVFPLNNSFVVFNPVFVVYGIQGISGFCLAVQPMEGDVGTIGQNFMTGYRMVFDREKMKLGWSPSNCQDLADGKRMSLSPNGTPSNPLPTNEQQSTPGGRAVAPAVAGRAPPSKPSAAAHTHLPSSSLQFCYINLLPLLALWHLLVSSFPIDTGTTTHG
;
A
#
# COMPACT_ATOMS: atom_id res chain seq x y z
N MET A 1 -66.61 -23.02 -15.02
CA MET A 1 -66.37 -22.85 -13.57
C MET A 1 -65.18 -23.66 -13.03
N GLU A 2 -64.55 -24.52 -13.84
CA GLU A 2 -63.31 -25.24 -13.46
C GLU A 2 -62.03 -24.48 -13.81
N THR A 3 -62.02 -23.66 -14.86
CA THR A 3 -60.84 -22.89 -15.29
C THR A 3 -60.47 -21.74 -14.32
N THR A 4 -61.47 -21.10 -13.70
CA THR A 4 -61.27 -20.06 -12.68
C THR A 4 -60.74 -20.62 -11.35
N ARG A 5 -61.05 -21.88 -11.02
CA ARG A 5 -60.51 -22.57 -9.84
C ARG A 5 -59.04 -22.96 -10.02
N SER A 6 -58.65 -23.40 -11.21
CA SER A 6 -57.23 -23.72 -11.51
C SER A 6 -56.34 -22.48 -11.53
N LEU A 7 -56.82 -21.34 -12.02
CA LEU A 7 -56.07 -20.07 -12.00
C LEU A 7 -55.88 -19.53 -10.57
N LEU A 8 -56.88 -19.66 -9.69
CA LEU A 8 -56.76 -19.25 -8.29
C LEU A 8 -55.79 -20.15 -7.52
N LEU A 9 -55.79 -21.46 -7.78
CA LEU A 9 -54.85 -22.42 -7.19
C LEU A 9 -53.40 -22.17 -7.66
N ILE A 10 -53.20 -21.81 -8.93
CA ILE A 10 -51.87 -21.45 -9.46
C ILE A 10 -51.40 -20.12 -8.85
N LEU A 11 -52.29 -19.14 -8.65
CA LEU A 11 -51.94 -17.85 -8.02
C LEU A 11 -51.59 -18.01 -6.53
N VAL A 12 -52.33 -18.85 -5.80
CA VAL A 12 -52.04 -19.18 -4.39
C VAL A 12 -50.75 -19.99 -4.28
N SER A 13 -50.46 -20.86 -5.24
CA SER A 13 -49.19 -21.58 -5.32
C SER A 13 -48.02 -20.64 -5.63
N PHE A 14 -48.20 -19.66 -6.52
CA PHE A 14 -47.18 -18.63 -6.79
C PHE A 14 -46.94 -17.70 -5.60
N LEU A 15 -47.98 -17.37 -4.83
CA LEU A 15 -47.86 -16.57 -3.59
C LEU A 15 -47.26 -17.37 -2.40
N ALA A 16 -47.48 -18.68 -2.37
CA ALA A 16 -46.84 -19.59 -1.41
C ALA A 16 -45.36 -19.86 -1.75
N PHE A 17 -45.00 -19.88 -3.04
CA PHE A 17 -43.60 -20.01 -3.50
C PHE A 17 -42.82 -18.68 -3.47
N SER A 18 -43.50 -17.52 -3.50
CA SER A 18 -42.84 -16.21 -3.36
C SER A 18 -42.52 -15.82 -1.90
N SER A 19 -42.84 -16.66 -0.91
CA SER A 19 -42.56 -16.40 0.51
C SER A 19 -41.55 -17.36 1.15
N SER A 20 -40.86 -18.20 0.37
CA SER A 20 -39.88 -19.16 0.90
C SER A 20 -38.58 -19.19 0.09
N HIS A 21 -37.88 -18.05 0.03
CA HIS A 21 -36.42 -18.04 -0.06
C HIS A 21 -35.88 -17.06 0.97
N VAL A 22 -35.97 -17.48 2.24
CA VAL A 22 -35.05 -16.98 3.26
C VAL A 22 -33.70 -17.59 2.92
N THR A 23 -32.90 -16.86 2.14
CA THR A 23 -31.47 -17.08 2.08
C THR A 23 -30.97 -16.96 3.52
N ALA A 24 -30.46 -18.05 4.07
CA ALA A 24 -29.66 -18.00 5.28
C ALA A 24 -28.36 -17.26 4.92
N ASP A 25 -28.43 -15.92 4.95
CA ASP A 25 -27.26 -15.10 5.17
C ASP A 25 -26.69 -15.57 6.50
N PHE A 26 -25.59 -16.33 6.47
CA PHE A 26 -24.74 -16.47 7.64
C PHE A 26 -24.04 -15.13 7.88
N THR A 27 -24.82 -14.14 8.32
CA THR A 27 -24.27 -13.06 9.12
C THR A 27 -23.78 -13.71 10.41
N TYR A 28 -22.46 -13.77 10.61
CA TYR A 28 -21.91 -13.94 11.95
C TYR A 28 -22.30 -12.71 12.77
N SER A 29 -23.54 -12.67 13.25
CA SER A 29 -23.97 -11.74 14.28
C SER A 29 -23.50 -12.32 15.61
N SER A 30 -22.33 -11.87 16.06
CA SER A 30 -21.92 -12.06 17.44
C SER A 30 -22.80 -11.17 18.31
N ARG A 31 -23.92 -11.72 18.79
CA ARG A 31 -24.72 -11.03 19.81
C ARG A 31 -23.83 -10.83 21.04
N LEU A 32 -23.42 -9.59 21.29
CA LEU A 32 -22.74 -9.19 22.52
C LEU A 32 -23.72 -9.34 23.68
N ILE A 33 -23.73 -10.52 24.28
CA ILE A 33 -24.46 -10.78 25.51
C ILE A 33 -23.57 -10.25 26.63
N HIS A 34 -24.00 -9.16 27.26
CA HIS A 34 -23.33 -8.64 28.45
C HIS A 34 -23.14 -9.77 29.46
N ARG A 35 -21.90 -9.98 29.91
CA ARG A 35 -21.49 -11.14 30.74
C ARG A 35 -22.32 -11.27 32.03
N PHE A 36 -22.92 -10.18 32.50
CA PHE A 36 -23.78 -10.13 33.68
C PHE A 36 -25.29 -10.11 33.38
N SER A 37 -25.69 -10.18 32.11
CA SER A 37 -27.12 -10.34 31.77
C SER A 37 -27.63 -11.68 32.26
N ASP A 38 -28.91 -11.75 32.62
CA ASP A 38 -29.52 -13.00 33.07
C ASP A 38 -29.45 -14.09 32.00
N LYS A 39 -29.40 -13.68 30.72
CA LYS A 39 -29.16 -14.55 29.56
C LYS A 39 -27.76 -15.20 29.58
N ALA A 40 -26.70 -14.49 29.99
CA ALA A 40 -25.36 -15.05 30.14
C ALA A 40 -25.23 -16.00 31.34
N LYS A 41 -25.94 -15.69 32.44
CA LYS A 41 -25.99 -16.57 33.62
C LYS A 41 -26.65 -17.91 33.28
N LEU A 42 -27.79 -17.87 32.58
CA LEU A 42 -28.52 -19.07 32.13
C LEU A 42 -27.70 -19.97 31.20
N LEU A 43 -27.00 -19.38 30.22
CA LEU A 43 -26.17 -20.13 29.26
C LEU A 43 -24.96 -20.83 29.90
N ARG A 44 -24.49 -20.36 31.06
CA ARG A 44 -23.34 -20.97 31.77
C ARG A 44 -23.74 -21.99 32.81
N VAL A 45 -24.91 -21.85 33.44
CA VAL A 45 -25.48 -22.90 34.32
C VAL A 45 -25.70 -24.21 33.55
N LEU A 46 -26.03 -24.13 32.26
CA LEU A 46 -26.19 -25.30 31.39
C LEU A 46 -24.88 -26.01 31.03
N ARG A 47 -23.72 -25.40 31.27
CA ARG A 47 -22.41 -25.87 30.78
C ARG A 47 -21.54 -26.50 31.87
N ASN A 48 -22.19 -27.04 32.91
CA ASN A 48 -21.59 -27.49 34.17
C ASN A 48 -20.38 -28.42 33.99
N ASP A 49 -19.19 -27.88 34.19
CA ASP A 49 -18.06 -28.58 34.78
C ASP A 49 -17.33 -27.59 35.71
N GLY A 50 -17.31 -27.89 37.02
CA GLY A 50 -16.61 -27.11 38.05
C GLY A 50 -17.25 -25.78 38.47
N GLY A 51 -17.91 -25.76 39.63
CA GLY A 51 -18.57 -24.58 40.20
C GLY A 51 -17.61 -23.44 40.55
N VAL A 52 -17.62 -22.38 39.75
CA VAL A 52 -17.08 -21.06 40.13
C VAL A 52 -18.25 -20.16 40.53
N ARG A 53 -18.44 -19.94 41.84
CA ARG A 53 -19.42 -18.98 42.37
C ARG A 53 -18.93 -17.56 42.07
N TRP A 54 -19.70 -16.80 41.31
CA TRP A 54 -19.37 -15.40 41.02
C TRP A 54 -19.61 -14.53 42.27
N PRO A 55 -18.69 -13.59 42.61
CA PRO A 55 -18.88 -12.69 43.74
C PRO A 55 -20.10 -11.78 43.57
N GLU A 56 -20.70 -11.36 44.68
CA GLU A 56 -21.80 -10.40 44.68
C GLU A 56 -21.36 -9.03 44.14
N MET A 57 -22.20 -8.41 43.33
CA MET A 57 -21.89 -7.14 42.69
C MET A 57 -21.60 -6.06 43.75
N LYS A 58 -20.49 -5.32 43.58
CA LYS A 58 -19.99 -4.28 44.48
C LYS A 58 -19.33 -4.76 45.79
N ASN A 59 -19.00 -6.03 45.93
CA ASN A 59 -18.13 -6.50 47.03
C ASN A 59 -16.63 -6.47 46.62
N LEU A 60 -15.73 -6.65 47.59
CA LEU A 60 -14.27 -6.59 47.34
C LEU A 60 -13.83 -7.67 46.34
N GLU A 61 -14.29 -8.91 46.52
CA GLU A 61 -14.00 -10.03 45.61
C GLU A 61 -14.44 -9.73 44.17
N TYR A 62 -15.55 -9.02 43.96
CA TYR A 62 -16.04 -8.61 42.64
C TYR A 62 -15.06 -7.66 41.95
N TYR A 63 -14.55 -6.67 42.68
CA TYR A 63 -13.55 -5.74 42.14
C TYR A 63 -12.19 -6.42 41.92
N GLU A 64 -11.76 -7.31 42.81
CA GLU A 64 -10.53 -8.10 42.62
C GLU A 64 -10.62 -9.02 41.39
N LEU A 65 -11.77 -9.64 41.16
CA LEU A 65 -11.99 -10.50 39.99
C LEU A 65 -12.10 -9.68 38.69
N LEU A 66 -12.65 -8.47 38.74
CA LEU A 66 -12.61 -7.52 37.63
C LEU A 66 -11.18 -7.07 37.32
N VAL A 67 -10.42 -6.64 38.33
CA VAL A 67 -9.02 -6.23 38.19
C VAL A 67 -8.18 -7.38 37.67
N ASN A 68 -8.33 -8.60 38.19
CA ASN A 68 -7.66 -9.78 37.65
C ASN A 68 -8.10 -10.09 36.22
N SER A 69 -9.39 -9.98 35.89
CA SER A 69 -9.85 -10.16 34.50
C SER A 69 -9.32 -9.09 33.56
N ASP A 70 -9.18 -7.84 34.01
CA ASP A 70 -8.64 -6.73 33.24
C ASP A 70 -7.12 -6.85 33.11
N PHE A 71 -6.41 -7.29 34.15
CA PHE A 71 -5.01 -7.71 34.06
C PHE A 71 -4.83 -8.89 33.11
N GLN A 72 -5.73 -9.87 33.12
CA GLN A 72 -5.69 -10.99 32.17
C GLN A 72 -6.04 -10.54 30.75
N ARG A 73 -6.92 -9.56 30.56
CA ARG A 73 -7.19 -8.94 29.24
C ARG A 73 -6.02 -8.07 28.76
N GLN A 74 -5.35 -7.36 29.67
CA GLN A 74 -4.13 -6.61 29.38
C GLN A 74 -2.95 -7.57 29.10
N LYS A 75 -2.92 -8.75 29.74
CA LYS A 75 -2.00 -9.85 29.43
C LYS A 75 -2.38 -10.58 28.15
N MET A 76 -3.67 -10.62 27.76
CA MET A 76 -4.14 -10.91 26.40
C MET A 76 -3.83 -9.74 25.45
N LYS A 77 -2.60 -9.22 25.46
CA LYS A 77 -1.99 -8.87 24.19
C LYS A 77 -2.03 -10.16 23.40
N LEU A 78 -2.80 -10.25 22.31
CA LEU A 78 -2.52 -11.28 21.31
C LEU A 78 -1.02 -11.09 21.00
N GLY A 79 -0.20 -12.00 21.50
CA GLY A 79 1.19 -12.07 21.10
C GLY A 79 1.19 -12.19 19.59
N THR A 80 2.01 -11.40 18.92
CA THR A 80 2.20 -11.57 17.49
C THR A 80 2.80 -12.95 17.30
N LYS A 81 2.32 -13.69 16.30
CA LYS A 81 2.77 -15.07 16.09
C LYS A 81 4.28 -15.12 15.83
N TYR A 82 4.79 -14.09 15.16
CA TYR A 82 6.19 -13.92 14.81
C TYR A 82 6.68 -12.53 15.22
N ASN A 83 7.95 -12.45 15.60
CA ASN A 83 8.61 -11.17 15.94
C ASN A 83 9.06 -10.43 14.68
N LEU A 84 9.61 -11.17 13.72
CA LEU A 84 10.19 -10.62 12.49
C LEU A 84 9.89 -11.56 11.32
N VAL A 85 9.27 -11.03 10.28
CA VAL A 85 8.89 -11.78 9.06
C VAL A 85 9.44 -11.08 7.84
N PHE A 86 9.83 -11.81 6.81
CA PHE A 86 10.36 -11.31 5.55
C PHE A 86 9.95 -12.24 4.39
N PRO A 87 10.14 -11.87 3.12
CA PRO A 87 9.85 -12.75 1.99
C PRO A 87 10.54 -14.12 2.10
N SER A 88 9.92 -15.19 1.60
CA SER A 88 10.48 -16.55 1.64
C SER A 88 11.82 -16.68 0.90
N GLN A 89 12.07 -15.81 -0.09
CA GLN A 89 13.33 -15.72 -0.84
C GLN A 89 14.44 -14.98 -0.06
N GLY A 90 14.14 -14.45 1.12
CA GLY A 90 15.06 -13.72 1.98
C GLY A 90 14.66 -12.26 2.18
N SER A 91 15.31 -11.60 3.14
CA SER A 91 15.06 -10.18 3.43
C SER A 91 15.82 -9.23 2.52
N LYS A 92 16.78 -9.72 1.71
CA LYS A 92 17.63 -8.89 0.86
C LYS A 92 16.79 -8.16 -0.19
N THR A 93 17.13 -6.90 -0.41
CA THR A 93 16.63 -6.07 -1.49
C THR A 93 17.78 -5.60 -2.34
N THR A 94 17.52 -5.31 -3.61
CA THR A 94 18.53 -4.85 -4.57
C THR A 94 17.96 -3.74 -5.45
N SER A 95 18.78 -2.74 -5.76
CA SER A 95 18.52 -1.74 -6.79
C SER A 95 19.18 -2.18 -8.10
N PHE A 96 18.47 -2.04 -9.21
CA PHE A 96 18.98 -2.36 -10.56
C PHE A 96 19.27 -1.11 -11.39
N GLY A 97 19.40 0.05 -10.73
CA GLY A 97 19.75 1.31 -11.37
C GLY A 97 18.77 1.68 -12.51
N ASN A 98 19.34 2.11 -13.65
CA ASN A 98 18.56 2.63 -14.78
C ASN A 98 17.52 1.66 -15.33
N ASP A 99 17.82 0.36 -15.40
CA ASP A 99 16.93 -0.63 -16.01
C ASP A 99 15.58 -0.68 -15.29
N PHE A 100 15.55 -0.33 -14.00
CA PHE A 100 14.39 -0.50 -13.10
C PHE A 100 14.06 0.80 -12.34
N GLY A 101 14.48 1.96 -12.87
CA GLY A 101 14.13 3.27 -12.31
C GLY A 101 14.74 3.56 -10.94
N TRP A 102 15.87 2.93 -10.58
CA TRP A 102 16.59 3.14 -9.31
C TRP A 102 15.73 2.89 -8.06
N LEU A 103 14.80 1.93 -8.16
CA LEU A 103 14.02 1.46 -7.02
C LEU A 103 14.67 0.24 -6.39
N HIS A 104 14.36 -0.02 -5.12
CA HIS A 104 14.71 -1.28 -4.47
C HIS A 104 13.61 -2.32 -4.68
N TYR A 105 14.05 -3.53 -4.99
CA TYR A 105 13.20 -4.66 -5.30
C TYR A 105 13.44 -5.82 -4.35
N THR A 106 12.43 -6.66 -4.17
CA THR A 106 12.56 -7.92 -3.44
C THR A 106 11.84 -9.03 -4.17
N TRP A 107 12.34 -10.25 -4.03
CA TRP A 107 11.66 -11.43 -4.55
C TRP A 107 10.58 -11.89 -3.57
N ILE A 108 9.37 -12.08 -4.07
CA ILE A 108 8.25 -12.66 -3.31
C ILE A 108 7.69 -13.88 -4.03
N ASP A 109 7.08 -14.78 -3.25
CA ASP A 109 6.48 -15.99 -3.78
C ASP A 109 4.95 -15.96 -3.56
N ILE A 110 4.19 -16.17 -4.63
CA ILE A 110 2.72 -16.12 -4.63
C ILE A 110 2.14 -17.42 -5.17
N GLY A 111 1.09 -17.93 -4.54
CA GLY A 111 0.24 -19.01 -5.08
C GLY A 111 0.58 -20.43 -4.61
N THR A 112 -0.18 -21.41 -5.09
CA THR A 112 0.01 -22.84 -4.82
C THR A 112 -0.15 -23.69 -6.09
N PRO A 113 0.94 -24.18 -6.72
CA PRO A 113 2.34 -23.99 -6.34
C PRO A 113 2.78 -22.52 -6.43
N ASN A 114 3.84 -22.17 -5.71
CA ASN A 114 4.33 -20.80 -5.66
C ASN A 114 5.09 -20.41 -6.94
N VAL A 115 4.93 -19.15 -7.34
CA VAL A 115 5.66 -18.49 -8.43
C VAL A 115 6.34 -17.25 -7.87
N SER A 116 7.58 -17.00 -8.27
CA SER A 116 8.40 -15.89 -7.76
C SER A 116 8.24 -14.63 -8.62
N PHE A 117 8.09 -13.49 -7.98
CA PHE A 117 7.94 -12.17 -8.60
C PHE A 117 8.94 -11.17 -8.00
N LEU A 118 9.60 -10.39 -8.84
CA LEU A 118 10.53 -9.32 -8.45
C LEU A 118 9.79 -7.99 -8.32
N VAL A 119 9.33 -7.67 -7.11
CA VAL A 119 8.46 -6.51 -6.90
C VAL A 119 9.20 -5.29 -6.38
N ALA A 120 8.86 -4.11 -6.91
CA ALA A 120 9.33 -2.82 -6.38
C ALA A 120 8.74 -2.58 -4.99
N LEU A 121 9.54 -2.04 -4.06
CA LEU A 121 9.07 -1.67 -2.72
C LEU A 121 8.56 -0.23 -2.70
N ASP A 122 7.26 -0.05 -2.52
CA ASP A 122 6.60 1.25 -2.64
C ASP A 122 5.84 1.61 -1.36
N VAL A 123 6.38 2.53 -0.58
CA VAL A 123 5.75 3.07 0.65
C VAL A 123 4.67 4.11 0.34
N GLY A 124 4.67 4.70 -0.85
CA GLY A 124 3.71 5.70 -1.27
C GLY A 124 2.38 5.15 -1.81
N SER A 125 2.27 3.82 -2.01
CA SER A 125 1.00 3.17 -2.42
C SER A 125 0.66 1.94 -1.57
N ASP A 126 -0.61 1.49 -1.64
CA ASP A 126 -1.13 0.42 -0.77
C ASP A 126 -1.17 -0.96 -1.44
N LEU A 127 -1.43 -1.05 -2.74
CA LEU A 127 -1.77 -2.32 -3.39
C LEU A 127 -0.52 -3.09 -3.83
N LEU A 128 -0.44 -4.37 -3.48
CA LEU A 128 0.44 -5.33 -4.17
C LEU A 128 -0.20 -5.72 -5.50
N TRP A 129 0.49 -5.53 -6.61
CA TRP A 129 0.06 -6.00 -7.92
C TRP A 129 1.21 -6.65 -8.69
N VAL A 130 0.88 -7.62 -9.54
CA VAL A 130 1.82 -8.34 -10.41
C VAL A 130 1.23 -8.47 -11.81
N PRO A 131 2.05 -8.55 -12.88
CA PRO A 131 1.56 -8.84 -14.22
C PRO A 131 0.78 -10.16 -14.23
N CYS A 132 -0.39 -10.15 -14.82
CA CYS A 132 -1.33 -11.27 -14.72
C CYS A 132 -2.26 -11.33 -15.92
N ASP A 133 -2.39 -12.51 -16.54
CA ASP A 133 -3.14 -12.73 -17.78
C ASP A 133 -3.01 -11.54 -18.74
N CYS A 134 -1.74 -11.22 -19.03
CA CYS A 134 -1.33 -9.92 -19.51
C CYS A 134 -1.92 -9.62 -20.89
N VAL A 135 -2.58 -8.46 -20.99
CA VAL A 135 -3.08 -7.90 -22.25
C VAL A 135 -2.11 -6.84 -22.77
N GLN A 136 -1.55 -6.02 -21.87
CA GLN A 136 -0.57 -4.98 -22.19
C GLN A 136 0.31 -4.74 -20.96
N CYS A 137 1.54 -5.27 -20.95
CA CYS A 137 2.49 -5.13 -19.84
C CYS A 137 3.90 -4.92 -20.39
N ALA A 138 4.83 -4.60 -19.49
CA ALA A 138 6.25 -4.61 -19.82
C ALA A 138 6.70 -6.00 -20.31
N PRO A 139 7.79 -6.08 -21.10
CA PRO A 139 8.44 -7.33 -21.43
C PRO A 139 8.84 -8.10 -20.16
N LEU A 140 8.66 -9.42 -20.14
CA LEU A 140 9.06 -10.26 -18.99
C LEU A 140 10.33 -11.06 -19.25
N SER A 141 10.88 -11.03 -20.47
CA SER A 141 12.12 -11.75 -20.76
C SER A 141 13.34 -10.97 -20.30
N ALA A 142 14.27 -11.68 -19.67
CA ALA A 142 15.55 -11.14 -19.21
C ALA A 142 16.34 -10.44 -20.32
N SER A 143 16.17 -10.86 -21.58
CA SER A 143 16.92 -10.26 -22.71
C SER A 143 16.61 -8.77 -22.93
N TYR A 144 15.52 -8.26 -22.36
CA TYR A 144 15.17 -6.84 -22.40
C TYR A 144 15.88 -6.02 -21.31
N TYR A 145 16.49 -6.68 -20.31
CA TYR A 145 17.06 -6.04 -19.13
C TYR A 145 18.50 -6.50 -18.94
N SER A 146 19.44 -5.56 -19.00
CA SER A 146 20.87 -5.89 -18.87
C SER A 146 21.24 -6.40 -17.47
N SER A 147 20.43 -6.03 -16.47
CA SER A 147 20.65 -6.33 -15.06
C SER A 147 20.02 -7.64 -14.58
N LEU A 148 19.28 -8.37 -15.42
CA LEU A 148 18.61 -9.60 -15.02
C LEU A 148 19.33 -10.86 -15.49
N ASP A 149 19.36 -11.88 -14.62
CA ASP A 149 19.93 -13.20 -14.89
C ASP A 149 18.89 -14.27 -15.25
N ARG A 150 17.59 -13.94 -15.11
CA ARG A 150 16.46 -14.84 -15.37
C ARG A 150 15.24 -14.09 -15.85
N ASP A 151 14.37 -14.80 -16.56
CA ASP A 151 13.07 -14.29 -16.96
C ASP A 151 12.18 -14.01 -15.73
N LEU A 152 11.35 -12.99 -15.86
CA LEU A 152 10.31 -12.58 -14.91
C LEU A 152 9.05 -13.43 -15.09
N SER A 153 8.10 -13.30 -14.18
CA SER A 153 6.93 -14.18 -14.10
C SER A 153 5.64 -13.50 -14.56
N GLU A 154 4.67 -14.32 -14.97
CA GLU A 154 3.30 -13.88 -15.20
C GLU A 154 2.38 -14.67 -14.27
N TYR A 155 1.63 -13.98 -13.41
CA TYR A 155 0.68 -14.63 -12.51
C TYR A 155 -0.54 -15.13 -13.29
N ARG A 156 -0.93 -16.38 -13.04
CA ARG A 156 -2.12 -16.99 -13.63
C ARG A 156 -3.04 -17.51 -12.52
N PRO A 157 -4.20 -16.88 -12.28
CA PRO A 157 -5.13 -17.33 -11.24
C PRO A 157 -5.52 -18.80 -11.39
N SER A 158 -5.75 -19.25 -12.63
CA SER A 158 -6.07 -20.65 -12.92
C SER A 158 -4.94 -21.64 -12.64
N GLY A 159 -3.70 -21.16 -12.53
CA GLY A 159 -2.51 -21.94 -12.22
C GLY A 159 -2.27 -22.16 -10.72
N SER A 160 -2.99 -21.43 -9.86
CA SER A 160 -2.85 -21.53 -8.40
C SER A 160 -4.11 -22.11 -7.76
N SER A 161 -3.95 -23.22 -7.05
CA SER A 161 -5.04 -23.89 -6.32
C SER A 161 -5.54 -23.11 -5.09
N SER A 162 -4.80 -22.10 -4.64
CA SER A 162 -5.18 -21.20 -3.56
C SER A 162 -5.79 -19.87 -4.04
N SER A 163 -5.80 -19.63 -5.36
CA SER A 163 -6.34 -18.41 -5.95
C SER A 163 -7.87 -18.32 -5.82
N ARG A 164 -8.37 -17.14 -5.45
CA ARG A 164 -9.80 -16.84 -5.30
C ARG A 164 -10.13 -15.47 -5.86
N HIS A 165 -11.23 -15.36 -6.59
CA HIS A 165 -11.71 -14.06 -7.05
C HIS A 165 -12.23 -13.22 -5.88
N VAL A 166 -11.84 -11.95 -5.83
CA VAL A 166 -12.40 -10.98 -4.88
C VAL A 166 -13.68 -10.40 -5.48
N PRO A 167 -14.87 -10.61 -4.89
CA PRO A 167 -16.12 -10.07 -5.42
C PRO A 167 -16.24 -8.56 -5.13
N CYS A 168 -17.05 -7.84 -5.90
CA CYS A 168 -17.31 -6.42 -5.68
C CYS A 168 -17.98 -6.10 -4.34
N SER A 169 -18.65 -7.07 -3.72
CA SER A 169 -19.17 -6.93 -2.34
C SER A 169 -18.10 -7.00 -1.27
N HIS A 170 -16.85 -7.31 -1.63
CA HIS A 170 -15.75 -7.36 -0.68
C HIS A 170 -15.44 -5.96 -0.14
N GLN A 171 -15.21 -5.83 1.17
CA GLN A 171 -14.99 -4.54 1.81
C GLN A 171 -13.78 -3.76 1.26
N LEU A 172 -12.75 -4.48 0.81
CA LEU A 172 -11.54 -3.90 0.21
C LEU A 172 -11.66 -3.62 -1.30
N CYS A 173 -12.86 -3.77 -1.89
CA CYS A 173 -13.12 -3.39 -3.27
C CYS A 173 -13.50 -1.90 -3.37
N GLU A 174 -12.50 -1.02 -3.56
CA GLU A 174 -12.75 0.42 -3.68
C GLU A 174 -13.58 0.76 -4.92
N SER A 175 -13.39 0.02 -6.02
CA SER A 175 -14.14 0.21 -7.28
C SER A 175 -15.49 -0.50 -7.32
N SER A 176 -16.08 -0.84 -6.17
CA SER A 176 -17.37 -1.54 -6.09
C SER A 176 -18.50 -0.82 -6.84
N LEU A 177 -18.44 0.52 -6.94
CA LEU A 177 -19.36 1.35 -7.72
C LEU A 177 -19.28 1.13 -9.25
N ASN A 178 -18.14 0.64 -9.74
CA ASN A 178 -17.93 0.34 -11.16
C ASN A 178 -18.44 -1.07 -11.54
N CYS A 179 -19.01 -1.81 -10.59
CA CYS A 179 -19.51 -3.16 -10.80
C CYS A 179 -21.01 -3.18 -11.14
N LYS A 180 -21.39 -4.05 -12.08
CA LYS A 180 -22.79 -4.29 -12.43
C LYS A 180 -23.51 -5.20 -11.44
N SER A 181 -22.75 -6.00 -10.68
CA SER A 181 -23.27 -6.97 -9.71
C SER A 181 -22.31 -7.11 -8.53
N SER A 182 -22.87 -7.37 -7.34
CA SER A 182 -22.09 -7.60 -6.11
C SER A 182 -21.18 -8.82 -6.18
N LYS A 183 -21.53 -9.81 -7.01
CA LYS A 183 -20.75 -11.04 -7.23
C LYS A 183 -19.76 -10.93 -8.39
N GLN A 184 -19.78 -9.83 -9.14
CA GLN A 184 -18.78 -9.59 -10.18
C GLN A 184 -17.39 -9.52 -9.53
N GLN A 185 -16.35 -9.94 -10.24
CA GLN A 185 -14.99 -9.77 -9.77
C GLN A 185 -14.65 -8.27 -9.68
N CYS A 186 -14.01 -7.88 -8.58
CA CYS A 186 -13.70 -6.49 -8.30
C CYS A 186 -12.65 -5.97 -9.29
N PRO A 187 -12.96 -4.94 -10.11
CA PRO A 187 -11.97 -4.28 -10.91
C PRO A 187 -11.09 -3.38 -10.03
N TYR A 188 -9.87 -3.13 -10.48
CA TYR A 188 -9.04 -2.08 -9.89
C TYR A 188 -8.31 -1.30 -10.99
N THR A 189 -8.04 -0.04 -10.69
CA THR A 189 -7.15 0.83 -11.43
C THR A 189 -6.41 1.66 -10.40
N ILE A 190 -5.08 1.69 -10.50
CA ILE A 190 -4.23 2.55 -9.69
C ILE A 190 -3.39 3.41 -10.62
N ASP A 191 -3.42 4.72 -10.38
CA ASP A 191 -2.66 5.73 -11.11
C ASP A 191 -1.50 6.22 -10.26
N TYR A 192 -0.36 6.45 -10.90
CA TYR A 192 0.86 6.97 -10.28
C TYR A 192 1.18 8.36 -10.84
N TYR A 193 1.97 9.16 -10.11
CA TYR A 193 2.18 10.57 -10.46
C TYR A 193 2.93 10.78 -11.77
N THR A 194 3.77 9.81 -12.18
CA THR A 194 4.45 9.91 -13.48
C THR A 194 3.45 9.84 -14.62
N GLU A 195 3.72 10.61 -15.68
CA GLU A 195 2.79 10.83 -16.77
C GLU A 195 2.25 9.51 -17.35
N ASN A 196 0.93 9.36 -17.29
CA ASN A 196 0.19 8.20 -17.80
C ASN A 196 0.64 6.85 -17.22
N THR A 197 1.24 6.81 -16.02
CA THR A 197 1.64 5.55 -15.38
C THR A 197 0.51 4.97 -14.55
N SER A 198 0.07 3.76 -14.87
CA SER A 198 -1.03 3.08 -14.17
C SER A 198 -0.90 1.56 -14.22
N SER A 199 -1.58 0.88 -13.30
CA SER A 199 -1.82 -0.57 -13.34
C SER A 199 -3.31 -0.85 -13.16
N SER A 200 -3.87 -1.74 -13.97
CA SER A 200 -5.30 -2.05 -13.93
C SER A 200 -5.62 -3.50 -14.29
N GLY A 201 -6.73 -3.98 -13.74
CA GLY A 201 -7.22 -5.33 -13.96
C GLY A 201 -8.23 -5.73 -12.90
N LEU A 202 -8.05 -6.91 -12.30
CA LEU A 202 -8.99 -7.51 -11.36
C LEU A 202 -8.31 -7.86 -10.04
N LEU A 203 -9.02 -7.72 -8.92
CA LEU A 203 -8.50 -8.19 -7.63
C LEU A 203 -8.67 -9.70 -7.48
N VAL A 204 -7.62 -10.33 -6.93
CA VAL A 204 -7.55 -11.76 -6.62
C VAL A 204 -6.98 -11.90 -5.22
N GLU A 205 -7.49 -12.86 -4.46
CA GLU A 205 -6.91 -13.28 -3.18
C GLU A 205 -6.08 -14.55 -3.42
N ASP A 206 -4.84 -14.56 -2.93
CA ASP A 206 -3.98 -15.75 -2.99
C ASP A 206 -2.95 -15.76 -1.84
N THR A 207 -2.14 -16.80 -1.76
CA THR A 207 -1.17 -17.03 -0.68
C THR A 207 0.17 -16.37 -0.99
N LEU A 208 0.61 -15.46 -0.12
CA LEU A 208 1.99 -14.95 -0.07
C LEU A 208 2.82 -15.84 0.87
N HIS A 209 3.98 -16.29 0.39
CA HIS A 209 4.92 -17.07 1.19
C HIS A 209 6.02 -16.17 1.77
N LEU A 210 6.27 -16.39 3.06
CA LEU A 210 7.15 -15.59 3.91
C LEU A 210 8.00 -16.54 4.77
N ALA A 211 9.01 -15.99 5.40
CA ALA A 211 9.85 -16.67 6.39
C ALA A 211 9.94 -15.82 7.66
N SER A 212 10.10 -16.49 8.81
CA SER A 212 10.33 -15.86 10.11
C SER A 212 11.65 -16.34 10.69
N VAL A 213 12.33 -15.43 11.41
CA VAL A 213 13.33 -15.81 12.40
C VAL A 213 12.61 -15.96 13.73
N ASP A 214 12.70 -17.15 14.33
CA ASP A 214 12.26 -17.41 15.71
C ASP A 214 13.50 -17.82 16.52
N ASP A 215 13.50 -17.54 17.83
CA ASP A 215 14.65 -17.66 18.75
C ASP A 215 15.25 -19.09 18.80
N HIS A 216 14.57 -20.07 18.19
CA HIS A 216 14.96 -21.48 18.15
C HIS A 216 15.02 -22.09 16.73
N LYS A 217 14.56 -21.40 15.68
CA LYS A 217 14.57 -21.89 14.28
C LYS A 217 14.70 -20.74 13.28
N LEU A 218 15.80 -20.76 12.53
CA LEU A 218 15.97 -19.91 11.36
C LEU A 218 15.02 -20.39 10.25
N ASN A 219 14.33 -19.46 9.57
CA ASN A 219 13.51 -19.68 8.38
C ASN A 219 12.29 -20.58 8.58
N THR A 220 11.49 -20.30 9.62
CA THR A 220 10.16 -20.93 9.73
C THR A 220 9.26 -20.41 8.62
N SER A 221 8.67 -21.30 7.81
CA SER A 221 7.74 -20.93 6.74
C SER A 221 6.47 -20.29 7.33
N VAL A 222 6.09 -19.16 6.74
CA VAL A 222 4.89 -18.39 7.07
C VAL A 222 4.09 -18.20 5.79
N GLN A 223 2.78 -18.37 5.88
CA GLN A 223 1.85 -18.10 4.76
C GLN A 223 0.82 -17.08 5.20
N ALA A 224 0.48 -16.17 4.29
CA ALA A 224 -0.55 -15.16 4.50
C ALA A 224 -1.46 -15.05 3.28
N SER A 225 -2.77 -14.98 3.49
CA SER A 225 -3.71 -14.64 2.41
C SER A 225 -3.62 -13.15 2.15
N VAL A 226 -3.31 -12.76 0.92
CA VAL A 226 -3.19 -11.36 0.48
C VAL A 226 -4.10 -11.09 -0.70
N ILE A 227 -4.58 -9.85 -0.82
CA ILE A 227 -5.24 -9.39 -2.03
C ILE A 227 -4.19 -8.79 -2.96
N ILE A 228 -4.21 -9.24 -4.20
CA ILE A 228 -3.28 -8.88 -5.24
C ILE A 228 -4.06 -8.28 -6.40
N GLY A 229 -3.54 -7.20 -6.97
CA GLY A 229 -3.96 -6.72 -8.28
C GLY A 229 -3.41 -7.65 -9.38
N CYS A 230 -4.29 -8.36 -10.07
CA CYS A 230 -3.97 -9.02 -11.34
C CYS A 230 -3.83 -7.93 -12.41
N GLY A 231 -2.59 -7.47 -12.63
CA GLY A 231 -2.24 -6.37 -13.52
C GLY A 231 -2.28 -6.78 -14.98
N MET A 232 -3.48 -6.79 -15.55
CA MET A 232 -3.71 -7.15 -16.95
C MET A 232 -3.26 -6.07 -17.93
N LYS A 233 -3.28 -4.79 -17.49
CA LYS A 233 -2.88 -3.64 -18.29
C LYS A 233 -2.04 -2.66 -17.48
N GLN A 234 -0.88 -2.32 -18.00
CA GLN A 234 0.06 -1.33 -17.49
C GLN A 234 0.21 -0.19 -18.50
N SER A 235 0.58 1.00 -18.02
CA SER A 235 0.84 2.17 -18.87
C SER A 235 2.00 3.01 -18.33
N GLY A 236 2.46 3.97 -19.13
CA GLY A 236 3.51 4.91 -18.75
C GLY A 236 4.84 4.20 -18.46
N GLY A 237 5.56 4.67 -17.43
CA GLY A 237 6.90 4.17 -17.11
C GLY A 237 6.98 2.68 -16.79
N TYR A 238 5.86 2.03 -16.47
CA TYR A 238 5.82 0.57 -16.28
C TYR A 238 6.03 -0.21 -17.57
N LEU A 239 5.56 0.30 -18.72
CA LEU A 239 5.85 -0.33 -20.02
C LEU A 239 7.32 -0.18 -20.42
N ASP A 240 8.01 0.82 -19.87
CA ASP A 240 9.42 1.12 -20.11
C ASP A 240 10.36 0.33 -19.18
N GLY A 241 9.83 -0.53 -18.31
CA GLY A 241 10.63 -1.42 -17.46
C GLY A 241 10.73 -1.02 -15.98
N VAL A 242 10.01 0.00 -15.52
CA VAL A 242 9.85 0.22 -14.07
C VAL A 242 8.88 -0.83 -13.53
N ALA A 243 9.23 -1.53 -12.44
CA ALA A 243 8.36 -2.54 -11.82
C ALA A 243 7.72 -3.57 -12.78
N PRO A 244 8.49 -4.19 -13.70
CA PRO A 244 7.93 -5.01 -14.78
C PRO A 244 7.26 -6.29 -14.25
N ASP A 245 7.79 -6.84 -13.15
CA ASP A 245 7.30 -8.03 -12.46
C ASP A 245 6.38 -7.69 -11.27
N GLY A 246 5.98 -6.43 -11.14
CA GLY A 246 5.06 -5.97 -10.12
C GLY A 246 5.64 -5.00 -9.10
N LEU A 247 4.77 -4.57 -8.19
CA LEU A 247 5.04 -3.58 -7.16
C LEU A 247 4.29 -3.98 -5.88
N MET A 248 4.97 -3.90 -4.75
CA MET A 248 4.42 -4.12 -3.42
C MET A 248 4.16 -2.79 -2.72
N GLY A 249 2.89 -2.42 -2.62
CA GLY A 249 2.45 -1.32 -1.78
C GLY A 249 2.62 -1.61 -0.28
N LEU A 250 3.25 -0.67 0.42
CA LEU A 250 3.57 -0.70 1.86
C LEU A 250 2.88 0.45 2.61
N GLY A 251 2.00 1.18 1.93
CA GLY A 251 1.20 2.27 2.44
C GLY A 251 0.29 1.88 3.62
N PRO A 252 -0.33 2.89 4.26
CA PRO A 252 -1.12 2.69 5.46
C PRO A 252 -2.49 2.03 5.22
N GLY A 253 -2.94 1.87 3.98
CA GLY A 253 -4.25 1.33 3.63
C GLY A 253 -4.45 -0.13 4.03
N GLU A 254 -5.72 -0.52 4.26
CA GLU A 254 -6.09 -1.85 4.77
C GLU A 254 -5.75 -3.01 3.83
N ILE A 255 -5.60 -2.74 2.53
CA ILE A 255 -5.25 -3.74 1.51
C ILE A 255 -3.75 -4.05 1.46
N SER A 256 -2.91 -3.21 2.05
CA SER A 256 -1.46 -3.36 1.96
C SER A 256 -0.94 -4.58 2.70
N VAL A 257 0.17 -5.13 2.21
CA VAL A 257 0.84 -6.30 2.81
C VAL A 257 1.04 -6.12 4.33
N PRO A 258 1.64 -5.02 4.84
CA PRO A 258 1.82 -4.86 6.28
C PRO A 258 0.49 -4.83 7.05
N SER A 259 -0.59 -4.27 6.48
CA SER A 259 -1.93 -4.26 7.10
C SER A 259 -2.51 -5.66 7.23
N VAL A 260 -2.46 -6.43 6.14
CA VAL A 260 -2.99 -7.79 6.09
C VAL A 260 -2.25 -8.69 7.07
N LEU A 261 -0.92 -8.63 7.11
CA LEU A 261 -0.10 -9.41 8.02
C LEU A 261 -0.37 -9.06 9.50
N ALA A 262 -0.49 -7.78 9.83
CA ALA A 262 -0.78 -7.34 11.18
C ALA A 262 -2.21 -7.72 11.62
N LYS A 263 -3.20 -7.57 10.73
CA LYS A 263 -4.61 -7.92 11.00
C LYS A 263 -4.82 -9.42 11.17
N ALA A 264 -4.04 -10.24 10.47
CA ALA A 264 -3.96 -11.68 10.67
C ALA A 264 -3.27 -12.09 11.99
N GLY A 265 -2.71 -11.13 12.75
CA GLY A 265 -1.98 -11.39 13.99
C GLY A 265 -0.61 -12.04 13.80
N LEU A 266 -0.08 -12.02 12.56
CA LEU A 266 1.20 -12.65 12.24
C LEU A 266 2.38 -11.82 12.78
N ILE A 267 2.26 -10.50 12.72
CA ILE A 267 3.31 -9.53 13.06
C ILE A 267 2.76 -8.37 13.90
N ARG A 268 3.66 -7.55 14.45
CA ARG A 268 3.29 -6.21 14.93
C ARG A 268 2.90 -5.34 13.76
N ASN A 269 2.04 -4.33 13.98
CA ASN A 269 1.69 -3.39 12.92
C ASN A 269 2.82 -2.38 12.68
N SER A 270 3.91 -2.88 12.12
CA SER A 270 5.09 -2.12 11.77
C SER A 270 5.93 -2.86 10.74
N PHE A 271 6.81 -2.14 10.08
CA PHE A 271 7.84 -2.74 9.22
C PHE A 271 9.05 -1.81 9.17
N SER A 272 10.17 -2.32 8.68
CA SER A 272 11.36 -1.53 8.43
C SER A 272 11.99 -1.88 7.09
N MET A 273 12.76 -0.93 6.58
CA MET A 273 13.64 -1.11 5.44
C MET A 273 14.97 -0.40 5.65
N CYS A 274 15.98 -0.85 4.92
CA CYS A 274 17.30 -0.23 4.90
C CYS A 274 17.86 -0.34 3.49
N PHE A 275 18.52 0.72 3.02
CA PHE A 275 19.26 0.74 1.76
C PHE A 275 20.71 1.17 2.06
N ASP A 276 21.68 0.53 1.42
CA ASP A 276 23.10 0.84 1.55
C ASP A 276 23.65 1.44 0.24
N ASP A 277 24.90 1.90 0.31
CA ASP A 277 25.57 2.57 -0.81
C ASP A 277 26.04 1.57 -1.90
N GLU A 278 25.86 0.25 -1.69
CA GLU A 278 26.20 -0.82 -2.64
C GLU A 278 24.96 -1.31 -3.42
N ASP A 279 23.92 -0.47 -3.51
CA ASP A 279 22.63 -0.80 -4.14
C ASP A 279 21.96 -2.03 -3.52
N SER A 280 22.29 -2.37 -2.27
CA SER A 280 21.66 -3.43 -1.52
C SER A 280 20.82 -2.87 -0.38
N GLY A 281 19.97 -3.72 0.18
CA GLY A 281 19.12 -3.33 1.28
C GLY A 281 18.42 -4.51 1.90
N ARG A 282 17.50 -4.21 2.82
CA ARG A 282 16.67 -5.21 3.50
C ARG A 282 15.28 -4.70 3.78
N ILE A 283 14.32 -5.63 3.85
CA ILE A 283 12.95 -5.38 4.31
C ILE A 283 12.54 -6.39 5.39
N TYR A 284 11.89 -5.90 6.45
CA TYR A 284 11.36 -6.72 7.53
C TYR A 284 10.00 -6.25 8.01
N PHE A 285 9.06 -7.17 8.13
CA PHE A 285 7.73 -6.96 8.69
C PHE A 285 7.69 -7.33 10.18
N GLY A 286 6.95 -6.54 10.98
CA GLY A 286 6.86 -6.66 12.44
C GLY A 286 7.98 -5.95 13.20
N ASP A 287 8.97 -5.41 12.48
CA ASP A 287 10.10 -4.73 13.09
C ASP A 287 9.70 -3.38 13.69
N LYS A 288 10.13 -3.12 14.92
CA LYS A 288 9.92 -1.85 15.64
C LYS A 288 11.17 -1.00 15.78
N GLY A 289 12.30 -1.45 15.24
CA GLY A 289 13.59 -0.79 15.39
C GLY A 289 14.14 -0.83 16.81
N PRO A 290 15.35 -0.29 17.02
CA PRO A 290 15.94 -0.23 18.35
C PRO A 290 15.22 0.82 19.23
N PRO A 291 15.22 0.65 20.56
CA PRO A 291 14.62 1.64 21.48
C PRO A 291 15.27 3.04 21.42
N THR A 292 16.52 3.11 20.95
CA THR A 292 17.33 4.34 20.88
C THR A 292 17.24 5.07 19.54
N GLN A 293 16.42 4.59 18.60
CA GLN A 293 16.22 5.28 17.32
C GLN A 293 15.61 6.67 17.54
N GLU A 294 15.98 7.61 16.66
CA GLU A 294 15.26 8.87 16.56
C GLU A 294 13.90 8.64 15.89
N SER A 295 12.94 9.55 16.10
CA SER A 295 11.62 9.41 15.47
C SER A 295 10.85 10.71 15.35
N THR A 296 9.88 10.73 14.44
CA THR A 296 8.89 11.80 14.32
C THR A 296 7.50 11.19 14.09
N HIS A 297 6.45 11.89 14.49
CA HIS A 297 5.09 11.43 14.26
C HIS A 297 4.67 11.64 12.80
N PHE A 298 3.90 10.70 12.27
CA PHE A 298 3.19 10.93 11.02
C PHE A 298 2.06 11.93 11.25
N LEU A 299 1.85 12.80 10.27
CA LEU A 299 0.77 13.77 10.24
C LEU A 299 -0.46 13.16 9.53
N PRO A 300 -1.65 13.26 10.12
CA PRO A 300 -2.87 12.89 9.42
C PRO A 300 -3.24 13.97 8.38
N SER A 301 -3.80 13.55 7.27
CA SER A 301 -4.51 14.39 6.30
C SER A 301 -6.01 14.24 6.52
N ASP A 302 -6.72 15.33 6.82
CA ASP A 302 -8.16 15.33 7.15
C ASP A 302 -8.57 14.29 8.22
N GLY A 303 -7.71 14.09 9.22
CA GLY A 303 -7.93 13.13 10.30
C GLY A 303 -7.66 11.68 9.94
N LYS A 304 -7.14 11.40 8.73
CA LYS A 304 -6.79 10.05 8.26
C LYS A 304 -5.33 9.96 7.86
N TYR A 305 -4.78 8.76 7.93
CA TYR A 305 -3.44 8.46 7.44
C TYR A 305 -3.56 7.75 6.10
N GLU A 306 -3.76 8.53 5.04
CA GLU A 306 -3.83 8.01 3.67
C GLU A 306 -2.42 7.75 3.09
N THR A 307 -1.40 8.41 3.62
CA THR A 307 0.02 8.19 3.29
C THR A 307 0.90 8.59 4.48
N TYR A 308 2.19 8.24 4.45
CA TYR A 308 3.16 8.52 5.51
C TYR A 308 3.74 9.92 5.37
N ILE A 309 3.02 10.92 5.89
CA ILE A 309 3.46 12.33 5.86
C ILE A 309 4.19 12.68 7.16
N VAL A 310 5.32 13.36 7.07
CA VAL A 310 6.03 13.95 8.20
C VAL A 310 6.10 15.48 8.08
N GLY A 311 6.11 16.19 9.21
CA GLY A 311 6.28 17.64 9.25
C GLY A 311 7.73 18.01 9.52
N VAL A 312 8.39 18.68 8.58
CA VAL A 312 9.73 19.25 8.74
C VAL A 312 9.59 20.69 9.20
N GLU A 313 10.24 21.08 10.29
CA GLU A 313 10.19 22.44 10.86
C GLU A 313 11.25 23.36 10.25
N ALA A 314 12.42 22.81 9.93
CA ALA A 314 13.52 23.55 9.32
C ALA A 314 14.47 22.62 8.56
N CYS A 315 15.18 23.21 7.60
CA CYS A 315 16.29 22.56 6.91
C CYS A 315 17.59 23.31 7.22
N CYS A 316 18.67 22.57 7.45
CA CYS A 316 20.01 23.13 7.60
C CYS A 316 20.95 22.55 6.56
N ILE A 317 21.86 23.38 6.07
CA ILE A 317 22.96 22.99 5.19
C ILE A 317 24.26 23.33 5.91
N GLY A 318 25.04 22.30 6.24
CA GLY A 318 26.15 22.41 7.17
C GLY A 318 25.70 23.01 8.50
N ASN A 319 26.28 24.15 8.88
CA ASN A 319 25.95 24.86 10.11
C ASN A 319 24.86 25.94 9.94
N SER A 320 24.40 26.19 8.70
CA SER A 320 23.39 27.21 8.40
C SER A 320 21.99 26.61 8.44
N CYS A 321 21.17 26.99 9.42
CA CYS A 321 19.76 26.59 9.47
C CYS A 321 18.86 27.69 8.89
N LEU A 322 18.08 27.33 7.88
CA LEU A 322 17.18 28.24 7.19
C LEU A 322 15.86 28.32 7.98
N LYS A 323 15.64 29.45 8.67
CA LYS A 323 14.43 29.69 9.49
C LYS A 323 13.20 29.88 8.59
N GLN A 324 12.01 29.53 9.10
CA GLN A 324 10.72 29.65 8.41
C GLN A 324 10.67 28.85 7.09
N MET A 325 11.08 27.58 7.15
CA MET A 325 11.05 26.64 6.04
C MET A 325 10.31 25.36 6.44
N GLY A 326 9.17 25.53 7.10
CA GLY A 326 8.32 24.40 7.47
C GLY A 326 7.60 23.86 6.24
N PHE A 327 7.62 22.55 6.05
CA PHE A 327 6.87 21.87 4.99
C PHE A 327 6.49 20.45 5.43
N SER A 328 5.49 19.89 4.76
CA SER A 328 5.13 18.49 4.91
C SER A 328 5.84 17.67 3.85
N ALA A 329 6.24 16.45 4.16
CA ALA A 329 6.84 15.54 3.18
C ALA A 329 6.24 14.14 3.29
N VAL A 330 5.89 13.54 2.15
CA VAL A 330 5.63 12.10 2.05
C VAL A 330 6.95 11.36 2.14
N VAL A 331 7.03 10.29 2.93
CA VAL A 331 8.17 9.38 2.93
C VAL A 331 7.86 8.25 1.97
N ASP A 332 8.64 8.12 0.90
CA ASP A 332 8.29 7.26 -0.22
C ASP A 332 9.52 6.51 -0.77
N SER A 333 9.54 5.18 -0.61
CA SER A 333 10.54 4.32 -1.23
C SER A 333 10.25 4.02 -2.70
N GLY A 334 9.03 4.30 -3.18
CA GLY A 334 8.63 4.18 -4.57
C GLY A 334 9.24 5.25 -5.47
N THR A 335 9.97 6.22 -4.88
CA THR A 335 10.74 7.22 -5.62
C THR A 335 12.22 7.19 -5.25
N SER A 336 13.10 7.31 -6.25
CA SER A 336 14.55 7.24 -6.06
C SER A 336 15.12 8.50 -5.42
N PHE A 337 14.54 9.67 -5.72
CA PHE A 337 15.07 10.97 -5.30
C PHE A 337 14.08 11.77 -4.46
N THR A 338 14.64 12.70 -3.70
CA THR A 338 13.88 13.63 -2.86
C THR A 338 13.43 14.82 -3.69
N PHE A 339 12.15 15.16 -3.57
CA PHE A 339 11.51 16.29 -4.21
C PHE A 339 11.04 17.27 -3.14
N LEU A 340 11.31 18.56 -3.33
CA LEU A 340 10.94 19.59 -2.35
C LEU A 340 10.05 20.65 -3.00
N PRO A 341 9.11 21.25 -2.25
CA PRO A 341 8.35 22.40 -2.72
C PRO A 341 9.27 23.47 -3.29
N ASN A 342 8.88 24.08 -4.41
CA ASN A 342 9.72 25.01 -5.17
C ASN A 342 10.44 26.07 -4.30
N GLU A 343 9.72 26.69 -3.35
CA GLU A 343 10.30 27.70 -2.45
C GLU A 343 11.36 27.12 -1.49
N VAL A 344 11.14 25.89 -1.03
CA VAL A 344 12.06 25.16 -0.14
C VAL A 344 13.30 24.74 -0.91
N TYR A 345 13.11 24.15 -2.08
CA TYR A 345 14.19 23.74 -2.99
C TYR A 345 15.12 24.90 -3.32
N GLU A 346 14.58 26.04 -3.78
CA GLU A 346 15.40 27.19 -4.21
C GLU A 346 16.25 27.76 -3.07
N ARG A 347 15.75 27.76 -1.83
CA ARG A 347 16.52 28.23 -0.66
C ARG A 347 17.63 27.25 -0.29
N ILE A 348 17.32 25.95 -0.26
CA ILE A 348 18.30 24.89 0.04
C ILE A 348 19.40 24.88 -1.01
N ALA A 349 19.03 24.91 -2.30
CA ALA A 349 19.98 24.82 -3.39
C ALA A 349 20.91 26.04 -3.43
N LYS A 350 20.39 27.26 -3.17
CA LYS A 350 21.22 28.46 -3.03
C LYS A 350 22.18 28.42 -1.85
N GLU A 351 21.73 27.93 -0.69
CA GLU A 351 22.61 27.83 0.49
C GLU A 351 23.67 26.72 0.31
N PHE A 352 23.31 25.61 -0.35
CA PHE A 352 24.25 24.58 -0.75
C PHE A 352 25.32 25.14 -1.69
N ASP A 353 24.90 25.81 -2.75
CA ASP A 353 25.79 26.45 -3.73
C ASP A 353 26.76 27.44 -3.09
N ARG A 354 26.27 28.27 -2.16
CA ARG A 354 27.09 29.24 -1.41
C ARG A 354 28.21 28.59 -0.61
N GLN A 355 28.06 27.32 -0.21
CA GLN A 355 29.05 26.58 0.59
C GLN A 355 29.97 25.69 -0.28
N ILE A 356 29.63 25.49 -1.55
CA ILE A 356 30.45 24.68 -2.46
C ILE A 356 31.48 25.56 -3.16
N ASN A 357 32.75 25.18 -3.06
CA ASN A 357 33.85 25.81 -3.78
C ASN A 357 34.18 25.04 -5.06
N ALA A 358 33.24 25.00 -6.01
CA ALA A 358 33.39 24.33 -7.29
C ALA A 358 32.59 25.05 -8.40
N THR A 359 33.02 24.88 -9.65
CA THR A 359 32.38 25.54 -10.80
C THR A 359 31.09 24.84 -11.18
N ILE A 360 29.98 25.59 -11.22
CA ILE A 360 28.70 25.10 -11.74
C ILE A 360 28.85 24.62 -13.18
N THR A 361 28.22 23.50 -13.49
CA THR A 361 28.16 22.90 -14.83
C THR A 361 26.83 22.18 -15.03
N SER A 362 26.57 21.73 -16.26
CA SER A 362 25.47 20.83 -16.58
C SER A 362 26.03 19.52 -17.14
N TYR A 363 25.44 18.39 -16.76
CA TYR A 363 25.76 17.09 -17.35
C TYR A 363 24.58 16.60 -18.20
N PRO A 364 24.78 16.32 -19.50
CA PRO A 364 23.71 15.78 -20.34
C PRO A 364 23.11 14.50 -19.75
N GLY A 365 21.78 14.41 -19.70
CA GLY A 365 21.06 13.26 -19.14
C GLY A 365 20.83 13.32 -17.62
N TYR A 366 21.39 14.30 -16.91
CA TYR A 366 21.19 14.46 -15.48
C TYR A 366 20.17 15.58 -15.21
N PRO A 367 19.16 15.35 -14.34
CA PRO A 367 18.03 16.28 -14.18
C PRO A 367 18.33 17.46 -13.24
N TRP A 368 19.46 17.46 -12.53
CA TRP A 368 19.74 18.44 -11.49
C TRP A 368 20.31 19.76 -12.02
N LYS A 369 19.78 20.87 -11.48
CA LYS A 369 20.20 22.23 -11.82
C LYS A 369 21.55 22.62 -11.20
N TYR A 370 21.81 22.14 -9.98
CA TYR A 370 23.02 22.46 -9.22
C TYR A 370 24.02 21.30 -9.30
N CYS A 371 24.80 21.29 -10.37
CA CYS A 371 25.90 20.36 -10.58
C CYS A 371 27.24 21.09 -10.67
N TYR A 372 28.31 20.41 -10.27
CA TYR A 372 29.63 20.99 -10.09
C TYR A 372 30.69 20.11 -10.74
N LYS A 373 31.68 20.74 -11.38
CA LYS A 373 32.86 20.03 -11.89
C LYS A 373 33.73 19.56 -10.74
N SER A 374 34.18 18.32 -10.80
CA SER A 374 35.23 17.85 -9.91
C SER A 374 36.60 18.23 -10.46
N SER A 375 37.50 18.68 -9.60
CA SER A 375 38.92 18.90 -9.92
C SER A 375 39.82 17.75 -9.45
N SER A 376 39.26 16.75 -8.79
CA SER A 376 39.95 15.58 -8.22
C SER A 376 39.20 14.29 -8.51
N GLU A 377 39.92 13.17 -8.43
CA GLU A 377 39.35 11.83 -8.49
C GLU A 377 38.50 11.50 -7.25
N GLU A 378 38.73 12.20 -6.13
CA GLU A 378 37.93 12.08 -4.90
C GLU A 378 36.80 13.12 -4.86
N LEU A 379 35.68 12.75 -4.23
CA LEU A 379 34.55 13.64 -4.02
C LEU A 379 34.96 14.74 -3.01
N PRO A 380 34.79 16.04 -3.34
CA PRO A 380 35.09 17.09 -2.39
C PRO A 380 34.15 17.01 -1.18
N LYS A 381 34.58 17.57 -0.05
CA LYS A 381 33.73 17.67 1.14
C LYS A 381 32.49 18.51 0.81
N VAL A 382 31.33 17.87 0.83
CA VAL A 382 30.03 18.53 0.65
C VAL A 382 29.39 18.80 2.01
N PRO A 383 28.62 19.90 2.16
CA PRO A 383 27.90 20.15 3.40
C PRO A 383 26.76 19.14 3.57
N HIS A 384 26.58 18.68 4.81
CA HIS A 384 25.48 17.78 5.17
C HIS A 384 24.16 18.55 5.08
N LEU A 385 23.09 17.85 4.68
CA LEU A 385 21.74 18.37 4.79
C LEU A 385 21.08 17.80 6.04
N LYS A 386 20.39 18.63 6.81
CA LYS A 386 19.70 18.20 8.02
C LYS A 386 18.25 18.65 8.00
N LEU A 387 17.32 17.71 8.13
CA LEU A 387 15.90 17.98 8.35
C LEU A 387 15.65 18.00 9.86
N VAL A 388 15.07 19.08 10.36
CA VAL A 388 14.72 19.24 11.77
C VAL A 388 13.23 18.99 11.94
N PHE A 389 12.90 18.12 12.90
CA PHE A 389 11.55 17.71 13.24
C PHE A 389 11.15 18.26 14.62
N PRO A 390 9.85 18.22 14.96
CA PRO A 390 9.38 18.53 16.30
C PRO A 390 10.14 17.76 17.39
N LEU A 391 10.17 18.31 18.60
CA LEU A 391 10.96 17.79 19.73
C LEU A 391 12.47 17.80 19.49
N ASN A 392 12.93 18.59 18.50
CA ASN A 392 14.35 18.78 18.17
C ASN A 392 15.06 17.47 17.74
N ASN A 393 14.31 16.52 17.19
CA ASN A 393 14.88 15.36 16.48
C ASN A 393 15.38 15.80 15.11
N SER A 394 16.44 15.18 14.60
CA SER A 394 17.06 15.65 13.36
C SER A 394 17.56 14.52 12.47
N PHE A 395 17.04 14.47 11.25
CA PHE A 395 17.50 13.53 10.24
C PHE A 395 18.63 14.13 9.41
N VAL A 396 19.80 13.49 9.42
CA VAL A 396 21.00 14.00 8.75
C VAL A 396 21.28 13.20 7.48
N VAL A 397 21.27 13.87 6.34
CA VAL A 397 21.72 13.35 5.05
C VAL A 397 23.18 13.73 4.87
N PHE A 398 24.07 12.75 5.06
CA PHE A 398 25.52 12.95 5.05
C PHE A 398 26.04 13.36 3.67
N ASN A 399 25.57 12.67 2.63
CA ASN A 399 25.96 12.92 1.24
C ASN A 399 24.72 13.25 0.41
N PRO A 400 24.25 14.51 0.39
CA PRO A 400 23.05 14.89 -0.35
C PRO A 400 23.30 15.04 -1.86
N VAL A 401 24.33 14.40 -2.41
CA VAL A 401 24.78 14.58 -3.79
C VAL A 401 24.77 13.28 -4.57
N PHE A 402 24.52 13.39 -5.86
CA PHE A 402 24.71 12.33 -6.84
C PHE A 402 26.06 12.51 -7.52
N VAL A 403 26.87 11.47 -7.58
CA VAL A 403 28.23 11.52 -8.16
C VAL A 403 28.16 11.20 -9.65
N VAL A 404 28.75 12.06 -10.47
CA VAL A 404 28.85 11.87 -11.92
C VAL A 404 30.24 11.35 -12.25
N TYR A 405 30.29 10.12 -12.77
CA TYR A 405 31.52 9.49 -13.23
C TYR A 405 31.77 9.75 -14.71
N GLY A 406 33.04 9.85 -15.07
CA GLY A 406 33.50 9.84 -16.46
C GLY A 406 34.70 8.91 -16.60
N ILE A 407 35.44 9.06 -17.71
CA ILE A 407 36.47 8.10 -18.13
C ILE A 407 37.64 8.02 -17.13
N GLN A 408 37.93 9.12 -16.43
CA GLN A 408 39.05 9.23 -15.47
C GLN A 408 38.57 9.26 -14.01
N GLY A 409 37.42 8.66 -13.70
CA GLY A 409 36.83 8.68 -12.36
C GLY A 409 35.79 9.79 -12.20
N ILE A 410 35.75 10.45 -11.04
CA ILE A 410 34.71 11.45 -10.74
C ILE A 410 34.87 12.67 -11.66
N SER A 411 33.88 12.88 -12.53
CA SER A 411 33.80 14.06 -13.40
C SER A 411 33.10 15.24 -12.73
N GLY A 412 32.22 14.95 -11.76
CA GLY A 412 31.51 15.97 -10.98
C GLY A 412 30.49 15.36 -10.04
N PHE A 413 29.65 16.23 -9.51
CA PHE A 413 28.57 15.84 -8.60
C PHE A 413 27.43 16.86 -8.66
N CYS A 414 26.23 16.42 -8.31
CA CYS A 414 25.02 17.23 -8.35
C CYS A 414 24.29 17.16 -7.01
N LEU A 415 23.68 18.27 -6.57
CA LEU A 415 22.74 18.23 -5.45
C LEU A 415 21.55 17.32 -5.83
N ALA A 416 21.40 16.18 -5.14
CA ALA A 416 20.45 15.12 -5.46
C ALA A 416 19.03 15.43 -4.95
N VAL A 417 18.55 16.64 -5.20
CA VAL A 417 17.22 17.10 -4.80
C VAL A 417 16.59 17.80 -6.00
N GLN A 418 15.30 17.56 -6.21
CA GLN A 418 14.57 18.19 -7.31
C GLN A 418 13.43 19.09 -6.79
N PRO A 419 13.07 20.15 -7.54
CA PRO A 419 11.87 20.92 -7.27
C PRO A 419 10.61 20.12 -7.62
N MET A 420 9.50 20.42 -6.95
CA MET A 420 8.18 19.99 -7.36
C MET A 420 7.12 21.07 -7.15
N GLU A 421 6.02 20.94 -7.89
CA GLU A 421 4.83 21.76 -7.70
C GLU A 421 4.05 21.31 -6.45
N GLY A 422 3.44 22.28 -5.75
CA GLY A 422 2.68 22.05 -4.52
C GLY A 422 3.48 22.24 -3.23
N ASP A 423 2.79 22.05 -2.10
CA ASP A 423 3.30 22.39 -0.76
C ASP A 423 3.78 21.16 0.05
N VAL A 424 3.61 19.96 -0.52
CA VAL A 424 4.01 18.69 0.11
C VAL A 424 5.16 18.09 -0.69
N GLY A 425 6.33 18.00 -0.05
CA GLY A 425 7.52 17.36 -0.62
C GLY A 425 7.46 15.84 -0.57
N THR A 426 8.53 15.21 -1.05
CA THR A 426 8.75 13.77 -0.95
C THR A 426 10.18 13.49 -0.50
N ILE A 427 10.35 12.75 0.60
CA ILE A 427 11.63 12.16 1.03
C ILE A 427 11.76 10.81 0.34
N GLY A 428 12.66 10.75 -0.64
CA GLY A 428 12.89 9.55 -1.45
C GLY A 428 13.98 8.64 -0.90
N GLN A 429 14.25 7.54 -1.60
CA GLN A 429 15.25 6.54 -1.21
C GLN A 429 16.64 7.13 -1.00
N ASN A 430 17.07 8.10 -1.83
CA ASN A 430 18.37 8.74 -1.69
C ASN A 430 18.62 9.40 -0.31
N PHE A 431 17.56 9.77 0.40
CA PHE A 431 17.64 10.29 1.77
C PHE A 431 17.53 9.16 2.80
N MET A 432 16.85 8.07 2.48
CA MET A 432 16.68 6.89 3.34
C MET A 432 17.94 6.00 3.39
N THR A 433 18.80 6.05 2.37
CA THR A 433 20.07 5.29 2.30
C THR A 433 20.97 5.57 3.51
N GLY A 434 21.59 4.52 4.05
CA GLY A 434 22.42 4.56 5.26
C GLY A 434 21.62 4.51 6.57
N TYR A 435 20.29 4.38 6.50
CA TYR A 435 19.40 4.29 7.66
C TYR A 435 18.53 3.05 7.61
N ARG A 436 18.25 2.51 8.80
CA ARG A 436 17.09 1.64 9.02
C ARG A 436 15.89 2.52 9.29
N MET A 437 15.00 2.60 8.31
CA MET A 437 13.75 3.36 8.36
C MET A 437 12.66 2.45 8.91
N VAL A 438 11.97 2.89 9.97
CA VAL A 438 10.99 2.10 10.70
C VAL A 438 9.63 2.79 10.66
N PHE A 439 8.64 2.11 10.11
CA PHE A 439 7.27 2.57 10.02
C PHE A 439 6.47 1.93 11.16
N ASP A 440 6.44 2.56 12.33
CA ASP A 440 5.67 2.08 13.50
C ASP A 440 4.21 2.54 13.39
N ARG A 441 3.40 1.74 12.70
CA ARG A 441 1.99 2.03 12.41
C ARG A 441 1.07 1.79 13.61
N GLU A 442 1.55 1.13 14.68
CA GLU A 442 0.85 1.08 15.97
C GLU A 442 0.86 2.45 16.66
N LYS A 443 1.94 3.22 16.48
CA LYS A 443 2.14 4.54 17.11
C LYS A 443 2.09 5.70 16.11
N MET A 444 1.84 5.40 14.83
CA MET A 444 1.88 6.34 13.71
C MET A 444 3.10 7.25 13.76
N LYS A 445 4.29 6.64 13.75
CA LYS A 445 5.57 7.36 13.74
C LYS A 445 6.59 6.74 12.78
N LEU A 446 7.42 7.59 12.21
CA LEU A 446 8.65 7.19 11.52
C LEU A 446 9.80 7.14 12.51
N GLY A 447 10.53 6.04 12.56
CA GLY A 447 11.80 5.91 13.27
C GLY A 447 12.97 5.78 12.30
N TRP A 448 14.14 6.27 12.70
CA TRP A 448 15.37 6.08 11.94
C TRP A 448 16.58 5.88 12.85
N SER A 449 17.50 5.02 12.41
CA SER A 449 18.81 4.83 13.04
C SER A 449 19.85 4.49 11.98
N PRO A 450 21.09 4.99 12.07
CA PRO A 450 22.15 4.62 11.13
C PRO A 450 22.29 3.11 11.01
N SER A 451 22.47 2.61 9.79
CA SER A 451 22.52 1.18 9.49
C SER A 451 23.32 0.94 8.21
N ASN A 452 24.14 -0.11 8.22
CA ASN A 452 24.80 -0.67 7.04
C ASN A 452 24.01 -1.86 6.47
N CYS A 453 22.72 -1.91 6.78
CA CYS A 453 21.77 -2.92 6.35
C CYS A 453 22.17 -4.36 6.68
N GLN A 454 23.03 -4.66 7.66
CA GLN A 454 23.35 -6.04 8.03
C GLN A 454 22.14 -6.84 8.53
N ASP A 455 22.22 -8.17 8.39
CA ASP A 455 21.14 -9.06 8.79
C ASP A 455 20.85 -8.94 10.29
N LEU A 456 19.60 -8.63 10.61
CA LEU A 456 19.13 -8.55 12.00
C LEU A 456 19.17 -9.91 12.70
N ALA A 457 19.22 -10.99 11.92
CA ALA A 457 19.35 -12.37 12.38
C ALA A 457 20.77 -12.71 12.91
N ASP A 458 21.80 -11.95 12.53
CA ASP A 458 23.19 -12.29 12.84
C ASP A 458 23.64 -11.89 14.26
N GLY A 459 22.75 -11.33 15.09
CA GLY A 459 22.86 -11.40 16.55
C GLY A 459 24.15 -10.86 17.18
N LYS A 460 25.00 -10.13 16.46
CA LYS A 460 26.08 -9.33 17.05
C LYS A 460 25.55 -7.93 17.23
N ARG A 461 25.43 -7.53 18.50
CA ARG A 461 25.21 -6.16 18.98
C ARG A 461 25.63 -5.15 17.93
N MET A 462 24.69 -4.31 17.49
CA MET A 462 24.98 -3.07 16.79
C MET A 462 26.15 -2.40 17.54
N SER A 463 27.34 -2.41 16.94
CA SER A 463 28.52 -1.82 17.56
C SER A 463 28.32 -0.31 17.55
N LEU A 464 27.87 0.24 18.68
CA LEU A 464 28.00 1.65 18.98
C LEU A 464 29.50 1.95 19.17
N SER A 465 30.20 2.25 18.08
CA SER A 465 31.50 2.91 18.14
C SER A 465 31.48 4.16 17.26
N PRO A 466 31.44 5.36 17.86
CA PRO A 466 31.76 6.60 17.16
C PRO A 466 33.29 6.69 17.13
N ASN A 467 33.93 6.01 16.17
CA ASN A 467 35.30 6.25 15.70
C ASN A 467 35.73 5.07 14.81
N GLY A 468 35.46 5.19 13.52
CA GLY A 468 35.99 4.32 12.49
C GLY A 468 36.19 5.16 11.24
N THR A 469 37.43 5.54 10.98
CA THR A 469 37.89 6.03 9.67
C THR A 469 37.38 5.10 8.56
N PRO A 470 36.88 5.62 7.42
CA PRO A 470 36.44 4.77 6.32
C PRO A 470 37.65 4.01 5.79
N SER A 471 37.70 2.70 6.03
CA SER A 471 38.58 1.81 5.29
C SER A 471 37.98 1.66 3.90
N ASN A 472 38.58 2.34 2.92
CA ASN A 472 38.37 2.15 1.50
C ASN A 472 38.58 0.68 1.12
N PRO A 473 37.65 0.03 0.40
CA PRO A 473 37.98 -0.87 -0.66
C PRO A 473 37.53 -0.25 -1.98
N LEU A 474 38.46 -0.13 -2.93
CA LEU A 474 38.14 0.26 -4.31
C LEU A 474 36.98 -0.57 -4.85
N PRO A 475 35.99 0.02 -5.53
CA PRO A 475 35.06 -0.74 -6.36
C PRO A 475 35.82 -1.30 -7.56
N THR A 476 35.59 -2.57 -7.83
CA THR A 476 36.12 -3.27 -8.99
C THR A 476 35.35 -2.80 -10.22
N ASN A 477 36.08 -2.44 -11.27
CA ASN A 477 35.56 -2.03 -12.58
C ASN A 477 34.51 -3.01 -13.12
N GLU A 478 33.34 -2.51 -13.49
CA GLU A 478 32.77 -2.59 -14.85
C GLU A 478 31.30 -2.12 -14.84
N GLN A 479 31.07 -0.88 -15.27
CA GLN A 479 29.78 -0.49 -15.85
C GLN A 479 30.07 0.40 -17.06
N GLN A 480 29.99 -0.22 -18.24
CA GLN A 480 30.14 0.46 -19.52
C GLN A 480 28.94 1.36 -19.78
N SER A 481 29.24 2.65 -19.98
CA SER A 481 28.32 3.67 -20.47
C SER A 481 27.70 3.28 -21.81
N THR A 482 26.38 3.22 -21.90
CA THR A 482 25.64 3.28 -23.18
C THR A 482 25.20 4.72 -23.43
N PRO A 483 25.55 5.35 -24.57
CA PRO A 483 25.04 6.66 -24.93
C PRO A 483 23.64 6.51 -25.56
N GLY A 484 22.59 6.87 -24.84
CA GLY A 484 21.23 6.93 -25.42
C GLY A 484 20.04 6.80 -24.49
N GLY A 485 20.22 6.41 -23.22
CA GLY A 485 19.12 6.34 -22.25
C GLY A 485 18.67 7.72 -21.81
N ARG A 486 17.42 8.10 -22.11
CA ARG A 486 16.77 9.21 -21.40
C ARG A 486 16.63 8.81 -19.94
N ALA A 487 17.16 9.59 -19.01
CA ALA A 487 16.81 9.46 -17.61
C ALA A 487 15.30 9.67 -17.46
N VAL A 488 14.57 8.60 -17.16
CA VAL A 488 13.13 8.66 -16.88
C VAL A 488 12.99 9.03 -15.41
N ALA A 489 12.20 10.06 -15.10
CA ALA A 489 11.90 10.41 -13.72
C ALA A 489 11.16 9.24 -13.03
N PRO A 490 11.57 8.82 -11.83
CA PRO A 490 10.91 7.73 -11.12
C PRO A 490 9.45 8.10 -10.81
N ALA A 491 8.57 7.09 -10.77
CA ALA A 491 7.19 7.24 -10.35
C ALA A 491 7.15 7.86 -8.94
N VAL A 492 6.57 9.04 -8.80
CA VAL A 492 6.24 9.59 -7.48
C VAL A 492 4.89 9.00 -7.10
N ALA A 493 4.72 8.47 -5.90
CA ALA A 493 3.42 7.97 -5.46
C ALA A 493 2.73 9.05 -4.60
N GLY A 494 1.66 9.62 -5.14
CA GLY A 494 0.82 10.60 -4.47
C GLY A 494 -0.56 10.65 -5.12
N ARG A 495 -1.62 10.57 -4.33
CA ARG A 495 -3.01 10.64 -4.81
C ARG A 495 -3.24 12.00 -5.47
N ALA A 496 -3.62 12.03 -6.74
CA ALA A 496 -3.99 13.27 -7.42
C ALA A 496 -5.16 13.95 -6.66
N PRO A 497 -5.16 15.29 -6.51
CA PRO A 497 -6.34 16.00 -6.01
C PRO A 497 -7.52 15.73 -6.96
N PRO A 498 -8.76 15.62 -6.45
CA PRO A 498 -9.92 15.47 -7.32
C PRO A 498 -10.01 16.67 -8.27
N SER A 499 -9.95 16.40 -9.57
CA SER A 499 -10.08 17.42 -10.61
C SER A 499 -11.44 18.10 -10.49
N LYS A 500 -11.43 19.42 -10.30
CA LYS A 500 -12.63 20.26 -10.42
C LYS A 500 -13.09 20.25 -11.88
N PRO A 501 -14.36 19.96 -12.20
CA PRO A 501 -14.85 20.11 -13.55
C PRO A 501 -14.92 21.60 -13.92
N SER A 502 -14.29 21.95 -15.05
CA SER A 502 -14.38 23.27 -15.68
C SER A 502 -15.84 23.66 -15.95
N ALA A 503 -16.17 24.89 -15.57
CA ALA A 503 -17.43 25.53 -15.84
C ALA A 503 -17.58 25.86 -17.34
N ALA A 504 -18.72 25.47 -17.92
CA ALA A 504 -19.32 26.15 -19.06
C ALA A 504 -20.82 26.35 -18.78
N ALA A 505 -21.31 27.50 -19.23
CA ALA A 505 -22.40 28.26 -18.64
C ALA A 505 -23.83 27.70 -18.84
N HIS A 506 -24.65 28.08 -17.86
CA HIS A 506 -26.10 28.00 -17.69
C HIS A 506 -27.01 28.05 -18.93
N THR A 507 -28.01 27.17 -18.93
CA THR A 507 -29.42 27.53 -19.21
C THR A 507 -30.32 26.98 -18.10
N HIS A 508 -31.34 27.77 -17.72
CA HIS A 508 -32.16 27.62 -16.51
C HIS A 508 -33.26 26.53 -16.59
N LEU A 509 -33.36 25.71 -15.53
CA LEU A 509 -34.53 25.24 -14.70
C LEU A 509 -35.97 25.19 -15.29
N PRO A 510 -36.88 24.27 -14.83
CA PRO A 510 -37.06 23.93 -13.41
C PRO A 510 -37.38 22.47 -13.01
N SER A 511 -37.33 22.30 -11.69
CA SER A 511 -37.78 21.22 -10.81
C SER A 511 -39.00 20.39 -11.24
N SER A 512 -38.91 19.06 -11.09
CA SER A 512 -39.95 18.25 -10.45
C SER A 512 -39.46 16.83 -10.15
N SER A 513 -39.16 16.61 -8.87
CA SER A 513 -39.22 15.30 -8.22
C SER A 513 -40.66 14.78 -8.22
N LEU A 514 -40.82 13.45 -8.30
CA LEU A 514 -42.07 12.66 -8.16
C LEU A 514 -42.98 12.56 -9.40
N GLN A 515 -42.60 11.78 -10.42
CA GLN A 515 -43.62 11.20 -11.32
C GLN A 515 -43.26 9.93 -12.13
N PHE A 516 -42.09 9.31 -11.94
CA PHE A 516 -41.66 8.15 -12.76
C PHE A 516 -41.98 6.75 -12.21
N CYS A 517 -43.04 6.59 -11.40
CA CYS A 517 -43.50 5.27 -10.95
C CYS A 517 -44.84 4.80 -11.55
N TYR A 518 -45.49 5.58 -12.42
CA TYR A 518 -46.83 5.21 -12.92
C TYR A 518 -46.94 4.81 -14.41
N ILE A 519 -45.86 4.85 -15.19
CA ILE A 519 -45.96 4.62 -16.65
C ILE A 519 -45.88 3.13 -17.05
N ASN A 520 -45.49 2.22 -16.16
CA ASN A 520 -45.35 0.79 -16.50
C ASN A 520 -46.54 -0.12 -16.14
N LEU A 521 -47.67 0.42 -15.67
CA LEU A 521 -48.87 -0.38 -15.33
C LEU A 521 -50.01 -0.29 -16.34
N LEU A 522 -49.98 0.67 -17.26
CA LEU A 522 -50.98 0.85 -18.32
C LEU A 522 -50.98 -0.23 -19.42
N PRO A 523 -49.84 -0.81 -19.85
CA PRO A 523 -49.88 -1.85 -20.88
C PRO A 523 -50.46 -3.19 -20.37
N LEU A 524 -50.33 -3.47 -19.07
CA LEU A 524 -50.80 -4.71 -18.44
C LEU A 524 -52.32 -4.68 -18.16
N LEU A 525 -52.89 -3.52 -17.84
CA LEU A 525 -54.34 -3.33 -17.68
C LEU A 525 -55.08 -3.35 -19.03
N ALA A 526 -54.46 -2.85 -20.10
CA ALA A 526 -55.02 -2.90 -21.46
C ALA A 526 -55.08 -4.34 -22.00
N LEU A 527 -54.06 -5.17 -21.71
CA LEU A 527 -54.06 -6.59 -22.09
C LEU A 527 -55.15 -7.39 -21.35
N TRP A 528 -55.42 -7.04 -20.09
CA TRP A 528 -56.47 -7.69 -19.29
C TRP A 528 -57.88 -7.34 -19.78
N HIS A 529 -58.12 -6.08 -20.21
CA HIS A 529 -59.40 -5.67 -20.78
C HIS A 529 -59.72 -6.34 -22.13
N LEU A 530 -58.71 -6.61 -22.97
CA LEU A 530 -58.87 -7.33 -24.25
C LEU A 530 -59.17 -8.83 -24.07
N LEU A 531 -58.63 -9.45 -23.01
CA LEU A 531 -58.86 -10.86 -22.69
C LEU A 531 -60.24 -11.12 -22.07
N VAL A 532 -60.81 -10.14 -21.36
CA VAL A 532 -62.14 -10.26 -20.72
C VAL A 532 -63.28 -9.92 -21.69
N SER A 533 -63.04 -9.13 -22.74
CA SER A 533 -64.06 -8.76 -23.73
C SER A 533 -64.29 -9.78 -24.87
N SER A 534 -63.54 -10.88 -24.89
CA SER A 534 -63.55 -11.85 -26.00
C SER A 534 -64.49 -13.06 -25.83
N PHE A 535 -65.38 -13.06 -24.82
CA PHE A 535 -66.39 -14.13 -24.64
C PHE A 535 -67.80 -13.56 -24.86
N PRO A 536 -68.55 -13.99 -25.90
CA PRO A 536 -69.95 -13.62 -26.05
C PRO A 536 -70.80 -14.33 -24.98
N ILE A 537 -71.63 -13.56 -24.27
CA ILE A 537 -72.71 -14.09 -23.44
C ILE A 537 -73.91 -14.32 -24.36
N ASP A 538 -74.27 -15.58 -24.58
CA ASP A 538 -75.45 -15.98 -25.34
C ASP A 538 -76.71 -15.68 -24.52
N THR A 539 -77.50 -14.68 -24.92
CA THR A 539 -78.75 -14.30 -24.25
C THR A 539 -79.93 -14.99 -24.93
N GLY A 540 -80.34 -16.15 -24.41
CA GLY A 540 -81.58 -16.82 -24.79
C GLY A 540 -82.80 -16.10 -24.22
N THR A 541 -83.55 -15.40 -25.07
CA THR A 541 -84.90 -14.89 -24.78
C THR A 541 -85.95 -15.97 -25.05
N THR A 542 -86.70 -16.35 -24.01
CA THR A 542 -87.98 -17.06 -24.10
C THR A 542 -89.12 -16.07 -23.88
N THR A 543 -90.07 -16.00 -24.80
CA THR A 543 -91.38 -15.38 -24.56
C THR A 543 -92.50 -16.27 -25.11
N HIS A 544 -93.53 -16.40 -24.29
CA HIS A 544 -94.77 -17.15 -24.48
C HIS A 544 -95.49 -16.90 -25.81
N GLY A 545 -96.06 -18.00 -26.33
CA GLY A 545 -97.05 -18.11 -27.39
C GLY A 545 -97.40 -19.58 -27.56
#